data_AF-A0A0U3EDM4-F1
#
_entry.id   AF-A0A0U3EDM4-F1
#
_cell.length_a   1.000
_cell.length_b   1.000
_cell.length_c   1.000
_cell.angle_alpha   90.00
_cell.angle_beta   90.00
_cell.angle_gamma   90.00
#
_symmetry.space_group_name_H-M   'P 1'
#
loop_
_entity.id
_entity.type
_entity.pdbx_description
1 polymer ?
#
loop_
_entity_poly.entity_id
_entity_poly.type
_entity_poly.pdbx_seq_one_letter_code
_entity_poly.pdbx_strand_id
1 'polypeptide(L)'
;MRRMWEIIVLPLFKELKPKNIVEIGSEDGINTEKILSYCIKNNSYLITIDPHPLFDENKFSNQYGDHFKLIKDLSLNCLQEINDYDVILIDGDHNWYTVYNELKLIEKKFIGKKFPIIILHDVGWPYGRRDLYYNPKTIPKEFLHEYAKKGMLPDTPELLEKGGLNCNLNNAIYENGAKNGVLTAIEDFLHESKNDLSFSTIMAFNGLGIIYPNESSLKSKINNIIEKSDITFLLEKSYLRNMILSMDKISELESSIVLLNKELTQEKIKFIDENNNLMETNKTLNNINSSLVKSRQIVLNQRDDLVDENEKLANRIVDLVNSNNDLLNKYNDLVDENEKLANRNVDLVKSKCVLLDKCDGLSMENEKLLNRNNILTQTKVILYNENKKLNGEKVSLLNDYLNLLEQNNMLIKSINSLKASISQYRIENNNQKEYINKLSLENDNVNDKFSIKRFLFKVRGKLWN
;
A
#
# COMPACT_ATOMS: atom_id res chain seq x y z
N MET A 1 -49.19 -32.66 -54.62
CA MET A 1 -49.63 -33.13 -55.97
C MET A 1 -48.48 -33.41 -56.96
N ARG A 2 -47.47 -32.52 -57.05
CA ARG A 2 -46.39 -32.48 -58.07
C ARG A 2 -45.72 -33.82 -58.46
N ARG A 3 -45.47 -34.71 -57.49
CA ARG A 3 -44.78 -36.00 -57.67
C ARG A 3 -45.58 -36.99 -58.52
N MET A 4 -46.90 -36.92 -58.46
CA MET A 4 -47.82 -37.83 -59.16
C MET A 4 -48.29 -37.28 -60.51
N TRP A 5 -47.84 -36.10 -60.93
CA TRP A 5 -48.29 -35.46 -62.16
C TRP A 5 -48.03 -36.33 -63.40
N GLU A 6 -46.78 -36.70 -63.65
CA GLU A 6 -46.39 -37.40 -64.90
C GLU A 6 -47.00 -38.80 -65.02
N ILE A 7 -47.27 -39.43 -63.88
CA ILE A 7 -47.63 -40.86 -63.81
C ILE A 7 -49.11 -41.13 -63.60
N ILE A 8 -49.85 -40.18 -62.99
CA ILE A 8 -51.27 -40.35 -62.70
C ILE A 8 -52.08 -39.21 -63.30
N VAL A 9 -51.80 -37.96 -62.90
CA VAL A 9 -52.66 -36.83 -63.25
C VAL A 9 -52.63 -36.52 -64.74
N LEU A 10 -51.45 -36.49 -65.37
CA LEU A 10 -51.31 -36.24 -66.80
C LEU A 10 -51.89 -37.37 -67.66
N PRO A 11 -51.63 -38.67 -67.39
CA PRO A 11 -52.35 -39.77 -68.05
C PRO A 11 -53.87 -39.66 -67.91
N LEU A 12 -54.35 -39.31 -66.73
CA LEU A 12 -55.78 -39.08 -66.48
C LEU A 12 -56.31 -37.92 -67.33
N PHE A 13 -55.57 -36.80 -67.43
CA PHE A 13 -55.93 -35.67 -68.29
C PHE A 13 -55.90 -36.01 -69.77
N LYS A 14 -54.99 -36.87 -70.22
CA LYS A 14 -54.95 -37.36 -71.62
C LYS A 14 -56.18 -38.20 -71.96
N GLU A 15 -56.66 -39.00 -71.00
CA GLU A 15 -57.82 -39.86 -71.16
C GLU A 15 -59.15 -39.07 -71.08
N LEU A 16 -59.27 -38.16 -70.12
CA LEU A 16 -60.49 -37.40 -69.85
C LEU A 16 -60.65 -36.14 -70.71
N LYS A 17 -59.53 -35.57 -71.15
CA LYS A 17 -59.46 -34.33 -71.93
C LYS A 17 -60.21 -33.13 -71.29
N PRO A 18 -59.98 -32.80 -70.00
CA PRO A 18 -60.68 -31.71 -69.34
C PRO A 18 -60.43 -30.36 -70.02
N LYS A 19 -61.47 -29.54 -70.08
CA LYS A 19 -61.45 -28.19 -70.65
C LYS A 19 -61.42 -27.12 -69.60
N ASN A 20 -62.15 -27.30 -68.52
CA ASN A 20 -62.20 -26.36 -67.40
C ASN A 20 -61.60 -27.03 -66.17
N ILE A 21 -60.48 -26.52 -65.69
CA ILE A 21 -59.68 -27.11 -64.62
C ILE A 21 -59.60 -26.10 -63.47
N VAL A 22 -59.77 -26.58 -62.24
CA VAL A 22 -59.56 -25.79 -61.03
C VAL A 22 -58.41 -26.40 -60.23
N GLU A 23 -57.53 -25.57 -59.68
CA GLU A 23 -56.49 -25.94 -58.74
C GLU A 23 -56.67 -25.15 -57.44
N ILE A 24 -56.72 -25.83 -56.30
CA ILE A 24 -56.70 -25.23 -54.97
C ILE A 24 -55.35 -25.52 -54.34
N GLY A 25 -54.65 -24.47 -53.91
CA GLY A 25 -53.31 -24.57 -53.34
C GLY A 25 -52.26 -24.66 -54.45
N SER A 26 -51.57 -23.55 -54.70
CA SER A 26 -50.61 -23.42 -55.79
C SER A 26 -49.18 -23.22 -55.32
N GLU A 27 -48.99 -22.72 -54.11
CA GLU A 27 -47.69 -22.56 -53.44
C GLU A 27 -46.66 -21.88 -54.37
N ASP A 28 -45.62 -22.60 -54.80
CA ASP A 28 -44.54 -22.11 -55.66
C ASP A 28 -44.88 -22.08 -57.15
N GLY A 29 -46.07 -22.56 -57.53
CA GLY A 29 -46.58 -22.58 -58.90
C GLY A 29 -46.05 -23.72 -59.76
N ILE A 30 -45.21 -24.63 -59.24
CA ILE A 30 -44.61 -25.68 -60.08
C ILE A 30 -45.67 -26.66 -60.60
N ASN A 31 -46.69 -26.96 -59.80
CA ASN A 31 -47.81 -27.80 -60.27
C ASN A 31 -48.72 -27.03 -61.25
N THR A 32 -48.97 -25.74 -60.96
CA THR A 32 -49.69 -24.81 -61.83
C THR A 32 -49.07 -24.75 -63.23
N GLU A 33 -47.75 -24.61 -63.35
CA GLU A 33 -47.04 -24.60 -64.65
C GLU A 33 -47.25 -25.90 -65.46
N LYS A 34 -47.30 -27.05 -64.77
CA LYS A 34 -47.54 -28.35 -65.40
C LYS A 34 -48.97 -28.45 -65.95
N ILE A 35 -49.95 -27.98 -65.18
CA ILE A 35 -51.35 -27.91 -65.62
C ILE A 35 -51.48 -26.94 -66.80
N LEU A 36 -50.87 -25.76 -66.72
CA LEU A 36 -50.92 -24.76 -67.81
C LEU A 36 -50.24 -25.25 -69.10
N SER A 37 -49.16 -26.03 -68.96
CA SER A 37 -48.52 -26.71 -70.10
C SER A 37 -49.46 -27.69 -70.79
N TYR A 38 -50.35 -28.35 -70.05
CA TYR A 38 -51.44 -29.14 -70.61
C TYR A 38 -52.51 -28.25 -71.24
N CYS A 39 -52.92 -27.16 -70.58
CA CYS A 39 -53.94 -26.24 -71.05
C CYS A 39 -53.63 -25.65 -72.42
N ILE A 40 -52.40 -25.15 -72.62
CA ILE A 40 -51.95 -24.62 -73.93
C ILE A 40 -52.08 -25.68 -75.02
N LYS A 41 -51.57 -26.89 -74.77
CA LYS A 41 -51.54 -27.97 -75.78
C LYS A 41 -52.93 -28.47 -76.16
N ASN A 42 -53.91 -28.33 -75.26
CA ASN A 42 -55.24 -28.90 -75.45
C ASN A 42 -56.35 -27.86 -75.58
N ASN A 43 -56.01 -26.56 -75.62
CA ASN A 43 -56.96 -25.46 -75.57
C ASN A 43 -57.97 -25.64 -74.41
N SER A 44 -57.41 -25.73 -73.20
CA SER A 44 -58.13 -25.82 -71.92
C SER A 44 -57.80 -24.60 -71.06
N TYR A 45 -58.50 -24.43 -69.95
CA TYR A 45 -58.43 -23.28 -69.08
C TYR A 45 -58.23 -23.71 -67.62
N LEU A 46 -57.37 -22.97 -66.91
CA LEU A 46 -57.08 -23.18 -65.49
C LEU A 46 -57.50 -21.96 -64.65
N ILE A 47 -58.28 -22.22 -63.61
CA ILE A 47 -58.43 -21.30 -62.48
C ILE A 47 -57.66 -21.87 -61.30
N THR A 48 -56.75 -21.08 -60.76
CA THR A 48 -55.99 -21.41 -59.55
C THR A 48 -56.50 -20.55 -58.39
N ILE A 49 -56.71 -21.18 -57.23
CA ILE A 49 -57.15 -20.54 -55.99
C ILE A 49 -56.05 -20.70 -54.94
N ASP A 50 -55.52 -19.58 -54.47
CA ASP A 50 -54.49 -19.57 -53.43
C ASP A 50 -54.48 -18.21 -52.74
N PRO A 51 -54.69 -18.11 -51.41
CA PRO A 51 -54.66 -16.83 -50.70
C PRO A 51 -53.27 -16.17 -50.72
N HIS A 52 -52.20 -16.95 -50.77
CA HIS A 52 -50.81 -16.50 -50.59
C HIS A 52 -49.82 -17.22 -51.54
N PRO A 53 -50.00 -17.11 -52.87
CA PRO A 53 -49.11 -17.77 -53.82
C PRO A 53 -47.70 -17.17 -53.75
N LEU A 54 -46.69 -18.02 -53.91
CA LEU A 54 -45.27 -17.66 -53.84
C LEU A 54 -44.65 -17.33 -55.20
N PHE A 55 -45.44 -17.38 -56.28
CA PHE A 55 -45.01 -17.01 -57.63
C PHE A 55 -45.60 -15.66 -58.08
N ASP A 56 -44.97 -15.09 -59.10
CA ASP A 56 -45.40 -13.82 -59.69
C ASP A 56 -46.61 -14.03 -60.62
N GLU A 57 -47.78 -13.57 -60.17
CA GLU A 57 -49.03 -13.57 -60.92
C GLU A 57 -48.87 -12.92 -62.31
N ASN A 58 -48.23 -11.75 -62.40
CA ASN A 58 -48.11 -11.03 -63.67
C ASN A 58 -47.27 -11.81 -64.67
N LYS A 59 -46.22 -12.49 -64.19
CA LYS A 59 -45.40 -13.36 -65.03
C LYS A 59 -46.24 -14.49 -65.61
N PHE A 60 -47.06 -15.16 -64.79
CA PHE A 60 -47.92 -16.24 -65.24
C PHE A 60 -49.00 -15.75 -66.20
N SER A 61 -49.72 -14.69 -65.84
CA SER A 61 -50.75 -14.10 -66.71
C SER A 61 -50.17 -13.66 -68.06
N ASN A 62 -48.98 -13.06 -68.10
CA ASN A 62 -48.31 -12.68 -69.35
C ASN A 62 -47.89 -13.89 -70.19
N GLN A 63 -47.43 -14.97 -69.54
CA GLN A 63 -46.93 -16.16 -70.23
C GLN A 63 -48.06 -17.06 -70.76
N TYR A 64 -49.15 -17.19 -70.02
CA TYR A 64 -50.22 -18.16 -70.29
C TYR A 64 -51.52 -17.51 -70.81
N GLY A 65 -51.64 -16.19 -70.71
CA GLY A 65 -52.75 -15.41 -71.27
C GLY A 65 -54.12 -15.92 -70.82
N ASP A 66 -55.04 -16.06 -71.78
CA ASP A 66 -56.43 -16.46 -71.55
C ASP A 66 -56.59 -17.91 -71.01
N HIS A 67 -55.50 -18.69 -70.90
CA HIS A 67 -55.54 -20.04 -70.32
C HIS A 67 -55.45 -20.05 -68.79
N PHE A 68 -55.18 -18.90 -68.15
CA PHE A 68 -54.90 -18.82 -66.71
C PHE A 68 -55.66 -17.69 -66.02
N LYS A 69 -56.22 -18.00 -64.85
CA LYS A 69 -56.70 -17.01 -63.90
C LYS A 69 -56.34 -17.41 -62.48
N LEU A 70 -55.82 -16.47 -61.72
CA LEU A 70 -55.56 -16.62 -60.29
C LEU A 70 -56.66 -15.95 -59.47
N ILE A 71 -57.08 -16.60 -58.39
CA ILE A 71 -57.99 -16.06 -57.36
C ILE A 71 -57.24 -16.08 -56.04
N LYS A 72 -56.94 -14.88 -55.52
CA LYS A 72 -56.23 -14.69 -54.24
C LYS A 72 -57.18 -14.66 -53.05
N ASP A 73 -57.78 -15.81 -52.75
CA ASP A 73 -58.73 -15.96 -51.64
C ASP A 73 -58.72 -17.41 -51.10
N LEU A 74 -59.39 -17.64 -49.98
CA LEU A 74 -59.68 -18.99 -49.48
C LEU A 74 -60.67 -19.68 -50.43
N SER A 75 -60.44 -20.97 -50.68
CA SER A 75 -61.33 -21.82 -51.47
C SER A 75 -62.77 -21.79 -50.96
N LEU A 76 -62.97 -21.85 -49.64
CA LEU A 76 -64.29 -21.81 -49.01
C LEU A 76 -65.08 -20.53 -49.33
N ASN A 77 -64.40 -19.42 -49.67
CA ASN A 77 -65.03 -18.15 -50.00
C ASN A 77 -65.47 -18.08 -51.47
N CYS A 78 -64.68 -18.66 -52.39
CA CYS A 78 -64.82 -18.38 -53.82
C CYS A 78 -65.26 -19.58 -54.67
N LEU A 79 -65.21 -20.82 -54.16
CA LEU A 79 -65.45 -22.02 -54.95
C LEU A 79 -66.86 -22.09 -55.57
N GLN A 80 -67.87 -21.52 -54.92
CA GLN A 80 -69.23 -21.43 -55.47
C GLN A 80 -69.33 -20.51 -56.69
N GLU A 81 -68.54 -19.44 -56.72
CA GLU A 81 -68.59 -18.37 -57.72
C GLU A 81 -67.85 -18.72 -59.02
N ILE A 82 -67.03 -19.77 -59.00
CA ILE A 82 -66.28 -20.23 -60.17
C ILE A 82 -67.24 -20.88 -61.18
N ASN A 83 -66.99 -20.75 -62.49
CA ASN A 83 -67.78 -21.44 -63.51
C ASN A 83 -67.71 -22.98 -63.36
N ASP A 84 -68.60 -23.72 -64.02
CA ASP A 84 -68.54 -25.18 -64.00
C ASP A 84 -67.18 -25.69 -64.54
N TYR A 85 -66.68 -26.77 -63.93
CA TYR A 85 -65.38 -27.36 -64.24
C TYR A 85 -65.48 -28.88 -64.40
N ASP A 86 -64.55 -29.45 -65.17
CA ASP A 86 -64.48 -30.89 -65.46
C ASP A 86 -63.64 -31.62 -64.41
N VAL A 87 -62.57 -30.97 -63.95
CA VAL A 87 -61.61 -31.50 -62.99
C VAL A 87 -61.23 -30.44 -61.99
N ILE A 88 -61.10 -30.83 -60.72
CA ILE A 88 -60.56 -30.00 -59.66
C ILE A 88 -59.46 -30.74 -58.90
N LEU A 89 -58.36 -30.04 -58.63
CA LEU A 89 -57.23 -30.52 -57.84
C LEU A 89 -57.24 -29.79 -56.51
N ILE A 90 -57.20 -30.55 -55.41
CA ILE A 90 -57.22 -30.02 -54.05
C ILE A 90 -55.89 -30.37 -53.37
N ASP A 91 -55.08 -29.34 -53.14
CA ASP A 91 -53.75 -29.40 -52.50
C ASP A 91 -53.49 -28.13 -51.66
N GLY A 92 -54.54 -27.60 -51.03
CA GLY A 92 -54.50 -26.41 -50.17
C GLY A 92 -54.21 -26.75 -48.71
N ASP A 93 -55.12 -26.38 -47.81
CA ASP A 93 -55.01 -26.73 -46.39
C ASP A 93 -55.23 -28.24 -46.16
N HIS A 94 -54.32 -28.88 -45.42
CA HIS A 94 -54.40 -30.32 -45.13
C HIS A 94 -55.09 -30.60 -43.79
N ASN A 95 -56.31 -30.12 -43.62
CA ASN A 95 -57.15 -30.43 -42.45
C ASN A 95 -58.56 -30.86 -42.84
N TRP A 96 -59.21 -31.57 -41.93
CA TRP A 96 -60.52 -32.13 -42.13
C TRP A 96 -61.56 -31.06 -42.44
N TYR A 97 -61.58 -29.96 -41.67
CA TYR A 97 -62.61 -28.92 -41.79
C TYR A 97 -62.60 -28.30 -43.18
N THR A 98 -61.43 -27.87 -43.67
CA THR A 98 -61.33 -27.22 -44.97
C THR A 98 -61.73 -28.18 -46.08
N VAL A 99 -61.11 -29.37 -46.15
CA VAL A 99 -61.34 -30.33 -47.24
C VAL A 99 -62.79 -30.84 -47.25
N TYR A 100 -63.34 -31.18 -46.10
CA TYR A 100 -64.74 -31.63 -46.02
C TYR A 100 -65.69 -30.56 -46.56
N ASN A 101 -65.51 -29.29 -46.15
CA ASN A 101 -66.38 -28.21 -46.61
C ASN A 101 -66.15 -27.85 -48.08
N GLU A 102 -64.93 -27.93 -48.60
CA GLU A 102 -64.66 -27.83 -50.05
C GLU A 102 -65.47 -28.89 -50.82
N LEU A 103 -65.43 -30.15 -50.38
CA LEU A 103 -66.19 -31.24 -51.00
C LEU A 103 -67.71 -31.00 -50.93
N LYS A 104 -68.24 -30.52 -49.80
CA LYS A 104 -69.67 -30.16 -49.68
C LYS A 104 -70.07 -29.00 -50.58
N LEU A 105 -69.19 -28.01 -50.75
CA LEU A 105 -69.40 -26.91 -51.68
C LEU A 105 -69.44 -27.42 -53.13
N ILE A 106 -68.51 -28.29 -53.51
CA ILE A 106 -68.51 -28.93 -54.84
C ILE A 106 -69.81 -29.72 -55.04
N GLU A 107 -70.21 -30.56 -54.07
CA GLU A 107 -71.45 -31.32 -54.14
C GLU A 107 -72.68 -30.44 -54.38
N LYS A 108 -72.80 -29.35 -53.60
CA LYS A 108 -73.90 -28.39 -53.74
C LYS A 108 -73.91 -27.72 -55.12
N LYS A 109 -72.75 -27.40 -55.68
CA LYS A 109 -72.62 -26.71 -56.97
C LYS A 109 -73.06 -27.57 -58.16
N PHE A 110 -72.83 -28.88 -58.07
CA PHE A 110 -73.09 -29.83 -59.17
C PHE A 110 -74.40 -30.61 -59.02
N ILE A 111 -75.33 -30.16 -58.17
CA ILE A 111 -76.68 -30.74 -58.09
C ILE A 111 -77.35 -30.65 -59.47
N GLY A 112 -77.77 -31.80 -60.00
CA GLY A 112 -78.43 -31.89 -61.32
C GLY A 112 -77.49 -31.69 -62.51
N LYS A 113 -76.17 -31.65 -62.29
CA LYS A 113 -75.15 -31.50 -63.31
C LYS A 113 -74.22 -32.72 -63.34
N LYS A 114 -73.38 -32.82 -64.37
CA LYS A 114 -72.31 -33.81 -64.40
C LYS A 114 -71.28 -33.48 -63.32
N PHE A 115 -71.12 -34.38 -62.35
CA PHE A 115 -70.19 -34.20 -61.24
C PHE A 115 -68.73 -34.24 -61.75
N PRO A 116 -67.84 -33.34 -61.27
CA PRO A 116 -66.45 -33.26 -61.73
C PRO A 116 -65.61 -34.40 -61.16
N ILE A 117 -64.44 -34.63 -61.75
CA ILE A 117 -63.43 -35.50 -61.15
C ILE A 117 -62.60 -34.69 -60.18
N ILE A 118 -62.49 -35.16 -58.94
CA ILE A 118 -61.77 -34.48 -57.86
C ILE A 118 -60.49 -35.27 -57.58
N ILE A 119 -59.34 -34.59 -57.63
CA ILE A 119 -58.04 -35.18 -57.33
C ILE A 119 -57.51 -34.51 -56.06
N LEU A 120 -57.27 -35.27 -55.01
CA LEU A 120 -56.85 -34.76 -53.70
C LEU A 120 -55.44 -35.23 -53.36
N HIS A 121 -54.61 -34.31 -52.88
CA HIS A 121 -53.34 -34.65 -52.25
C HIS A 121 -53.53 -35.01 -50.77
N ASP A 122 -52.47 -35.49 -50.11
CA ASP A 122 -52.42 -35.68 -48.66
C ASP A 122 -53.43 -36.67 -48.06
N VAL A 123 -53.91 -37.62 -48.87
CA VAL A 123 -54.73 -38.74 -48.38
C VAL A 123 -53.92 -39.82 -47.64
N GLY A 124 -52.59 -39.81 -47.77
CA GLY A 124 -51.66 -40.69 -47.06
C GLY A 124 -50.94 -39.97 -45.91
N TRP A 125 -50.00 -40.65 -45.25
CA TRP A 125 -49.22 -40.06 -44.15
C TRP A 125 -48.38 -38.86 -44.63
N PRO A 126 -48.29 -37.75 -43.88
CA PRO A 126 -48.76 -37.60 -42.48
C PRO A 126 -50.19 -37.08 -42.33
N TYR A 127 -50.78 -36.47 -43.35
CA TYR A 127 -52.00 -35.66 -43.18
C TYR A 127 -53.30 -36.36 -43.55
N GLY A 128 -53.25 -37.60 -44.03
CA GLY A 128 -54.45 -38.39 -44.28
C GLY A 128 -55.29 -38.59 -43.02
N ARG A 129 -54.63 -38.75 -41.86
CA ARG A 129 -55.27 -39.00 -40.55
C ARG A 129 -54.91 -37.96 -39.49
N ARG A 130 -54.29 -36.85 -39.88
CA ARG A 130 -53.89 -35.76 -38.99
C ARG A 130 -54.08 -34.41 -39.65
N ASP A 131 -54.63 -33.45 -38.92
CA ASP A 131 -54.77 -32.08 -39.39
C ASP A 131 -53.46 -31.31 -39.32
N LEU A 132 -53.21 -30.56 -40.38
CA LEU A 132 -52.25 -29.46 -40.45
C LEU A 132 -52.99 -28.12 -40.51
N TYR A 133 -52.49 -27.15 -39.75
CA TYR A 133 -53.01 -25.78 -39.75
C TYR A 133 -51.95 -24.76 -40.17
N TYR A 134 -51.99 -24.32 -41.43
CA TYR A 134 -51.15 -23.18 -41.87
C TYR A 134 -51.53 -21.90 -41.12
N ASN A 135 -52.83 -21.63 -41.00
CA ASN A 135 -53.37 -20.56 -40.18
C ASN A 135 -54.52 -21.06 -39.29
N PRO A 136 -54.27 -21.47 -38.03
CA PRO A 136 -55.31 -21.99 -37.14
C PRO A 136 -56.52 -21.07 -36.94
N LYS A 137 -56.40 -19.76 -37.22
CA LYS A 137 -57.49 -18.79 -37.07
C LYS A 137 -58.58 -18.92 -38.13
N THR A 138 -58.33 -19.61 -39.23
CA THR A 138 -59.34 -19.86 -40.28
C THR A 138 -60.28 -21.02 -39.92
N ILE A 139 -59.94 -21.80 -38.90
CA ILE A 139 -60.70 -22.98 -38.49
C ILE A 139 -61.63 -22.61 -37.32
N PRO A 140 -62.94 -22.89 -37.40
CA PRO A 140 -63.85 -22.72 -36.26
C PRO A 140 -63.39 -23.55 -35.06
N LYS A 141 -63.57 -23.01 -33.86
CA LYS A 141 -63.02 -23.59 -32.61
C LYS A 141 -63.50 -25.02 -32.36
N GLU A 142 -64.72 -25.35 -32.77
CA GLU A 142 -65.33 -26.67 -32.63
C GLU A 142 -64.70 -27.75 -33.53
N PHE A 143 -63.96 -27.36 -34.58
CA PHE A 143 -63.24 -28.27 -35.48
C PHE A 143 -61.72 -28.15 -35.37
N LEU A 144 -61.23 -27.20 -34.57
CA LEU A 144 -59.80 -27.00 -34.35
C LEU A 144 -59.30 -27.93 -33.23
N HIS A 145 -58.57 -28.97 -33.60
CA HIS A 145 -57.89 -29.84 -32.65
C HIS A 145 -56.77 -29.09 -31.91
N GLU A 146 -56.41 -29.58 -30.72
CA GLU A 146 -55.17 -29.15 -30.07
C GLU A 146 -53.98 -29.41 -31.00
N TYR A 147 -53.08 -28.44 -31.10
CA TYR A 147 -51.97 -28.47 -32.05
C TYR A 147 -50.68 -27.93 -31.45
N ALA A 148 -49.54 -28.30 -32.03
CA ALA A 148 -48.23 -27.77 -31.67
C ALA A 148 -47.27 -27.71 -32.87
N LYS A 149 -46.24 -26.85 -32.77
CA LYS A 149 -45.11 -26.82 -33.71
C LYS A 149 -44.07 -27.86 -33.33
N LYS A 150 -44.40 -29.11 -33.61
CA LYS A 150 -43.60 -30.31 -33.33
C LYS A 150 -43.74 -31.30 -34.48
N GLY A 151 -42.71 -32.11 -34.72
CA GLY A 151 -42.65 -32.99 -35.88
C GLY A 151 -43.31 -34.35 -35.65
N MET A 152 -43.48 -35.10 -36.73
CA MET A 152 -44.12 -36.43 -36.72
C MET A 152 -43.15 -37.52 -37.16
N LEU A 153 -43.41 -38.74 -36.71
CA LEU A 153 -42.76 -39.97 -37.16
C LEU A 153 -43.85 -40.99 -37.53
N PRO A 154 -43.69 -41.78 -38.61
CA PRO A 154 -44.59 -42.91 -38.88
C PRO A 154 -44.73 -43.82 -37.66
N ASP A 155 -45.91 -44.41 -37.52
CA ASP A 155 -46.27 -45.33 -36.43
C ASP A 155 -46.21 -44.73 -35.00
N THR A 156 -46.07 -43.40 -34.89
CA THR A 156 -46.10 -42.66 -33.62
C THR A 156 -47.29 -41.70 -33.63
N PRO A 157 -48.34 -41.95 -32.81
CA PRO A 157 -49.55 -41.14 -32.87
C PRO A 157 -49.36 -39.74 -32.29
N GLU A 158 -48.43 -39.53 -31.37
CA GLU A 158 -48.07 -38.21 -30.82
C GLU A 158 -47.05 -37.45 -31.68
N LEU A 159 -46.97 -36.13 -31.45
CA LEU A 159 -45.86 -35.32 -31.96
C LEU A 159 -44.58 -35.54 -31.15
N LEU A 160 -43.43 -35.52 -31.83
CA LEU A 160 -42.11 -35.67 -31.21
C LEU A 160 -41.67 -34.40 -30.47
N GLU A 161 -40.97 -34.57 -29.35
CA GLU A 161 -40.35 -33.45 -28.63
C GLU A 161 -39.25 -32.73 -29.44
N LYS A 162 -38.52 -33.46 -30.29
CA LYS A 162 -37.44 -32.91 -31.11
C LYS A 162 -37.37 -33.59 -32.48
N GLY A 163 -37.18 -32.79 -33.53
CA GLY A 163 -37.09 -33.28 -34.91
C GLY A 163 -38.43 -33.72 -35.47
N GLY A 164 -38.41 -34.70 -36.38
CA GLY A 164 -39.59 -35.20 -37.07
C GLY A 164 -39.99 -34.37 -38.30
N LEU A 165 -40.86 -34.95 -39.12
CA LEU A 165 -41.35 -34.29 -40.34
C LEU A 165 -42.23 -33.08 -39.97
N ASN A 166 -42.05 -31.97 -40.70
CA ASN A 166 -42.86 -30.76 -40.58
C ASN A 166 -42.94 -30.17 -39.16
N CYS A 167 -41.83 -30.24 -38.41
CA CYS A 167 -41.75 -29.78 -37.03
C CYS A 167 -41.92 -28.27 -36.83
N ASN A 168 -41.81 -27.49 -37.90
CA ASN A 168 -42.00 -26.04 -37.93
C ASN A 168 -43.48 -25.63 -38.14
N LEU A 169 -44.35 -26.56 -38.51
CA LEU A 169 -45.76 -26.31 -38.82
C LEU A 169 -46.68 -26.67 -37.65
N ASN A 170 -47.92 -26.14 -37.63
CA ASN A 170 -48.89 -26.45 -36.57
C ASN A 170 -49.61 -27.76 -36.89
N ASN A 171 -49.15 -28.87 -36.31
CA ASN A 171 -49.76 -30.18 -36.49
C ASN A 171 -50.70 -30.49 -35.32
N ALA A 172 -51.84 -31.14 -35.57
CA ALA A 172 -52.67 -31.68 -34.49
C ALA A 172 -51.84 -32.64 -33.63
N ILE A 173 -52.03 -32.61 -32.30
CA ILE A 173 -51.18 -33.37 -31.35
C ILE A 173 -51.28 -34.89 -31.59
N TYR A 174 -52.46 -35.37 -31.94
CA TYR A 174 -52.75 -36.78 -32.22
C TYR A 174 -53.27 -36.98 -33.64
N GLU A 175 -52.92 -38.10 -34.26
CA GLU A 175 -53.57 -38.61 -35.47
C GLU A 175 -54.66 -39.63 -35.16
N ASN A 176 -55.44 -40.02 -36.17
CA ASN A 176 -56.54 -41.00 -36.09
C ASN A 176 -57.71 -40.57 -35.19
N GLY A 177 -57.85 -39.26 -34.95
CA GLY A 177 -59.01 -38.69 -34.26
C GLY A 177 -60.24 -38.58 -35.17
N ALA A 178 -61.42 -38.40 -34.57
CA ALA A 178 -62.61 -38.03 -35.33
C ALA A 178 -62.39 -36.66 -36.00
N LYS A 179 -62.84 -36.53 -37.25
CA LYS A 179 -62.72 -35.27 -38.01
C LYS A 179 -61.28 -34.74 -38.06
N ASN A 180 -60.33 -35.63 -38.36
CA ASN A 180 -58.90 -35.35 -38.29
C ASN A 180 -58.19 -35.98 -39.49
N GLY A 181 -57.68 -35.15 -40.38
CA GLY A 181 -56.98 -35.50 -41.61
C GLY A 181 -57.85 -35.46 -42.87
N VAL A 182 -57.16 -35.37 -44.01
CA VAL A 182 -57.74 -35.24 -45.35
C VAL A 182 -58.50 -36.50 -45.76
N LEU A 183 -57.94 -37.69 -45.51
CA LEU A 183 -58.60 -38.95 -45.85
C LEU A 183 -59.87 -39.13 -45.02
N THR A 184 -59.83 -38.74 -43.75
CA THR A 184 -61.01 -38.73 -42.88
C THR A 184 -62.10 -37.81 -43.42
N ALA A 185 -61.75 -36.63 -43.93
CA ALA A 185 -62.72 -35.71 -44.55
C ALA A 185 -63.37 -36.30 -45.81
N ILE A 186 -62.58 -37.00 -46.64
CA ILE A 186 -63.09 -37.67 -47.84
C ILE A 186 -64.05 -38.79 -47.47
N GLU A 187 -63.69 -39.63 -46.49
CA GLU A 187 -64.53 -40.74 -46.04
C GLU A 187 -65.85 -40.26 -45.43
N ASP A 188 -65.80 -39.25 -44.56
CA ASP A 188 -67.00 -38.62 -43.99
C ASP A 188 -67.88 -38.00 -45.08
N PHE A 189 -67.28 -37.31 -46.06
CA PHE A 189 -67.99 -36.76 -47.19
C PHE A 189 -68.70 -37.83 -48.03
N LEU A 190 -67.99 -38.91 -48.38
CA LEU A 190 -68.54 -39.99 -49.21
C LEU A 190 -69.67 -40.75 -48.49
N HIS A 191 -69.56 -40.92 -47.17
CA HIS A 191 -70.60 -41.54 -46.35
C HIS A 191 -71.89 -40.69 -46.31
N GLU A 192 -71.77 -39.36 -46.35
CA GLU A 192 -72.91 -38.44 -46.28
C GLU A 192 -73.42 -37.95 -47.65
N SER A 193 -72.64 -38.15 -48.71
CA SER A 193 -72.95 -37.71 -50.07
C SER A 193 -74.22 -38.38 -50.59
N LYS A 194 -75.04 -37.60 -51.30
CA LYS A 194 -76.22 -38.14 -52.00
C LYS A 194 -75.90 -38.60 -53.42
N ASN A 195 -74.74 -38.20 -53.95
CA ASN A 195 -74.27 -38.63 -55.25
C ASN A 195 -73.66 -40.04 -55.15
N ASP A 196 -73.91 -40.86 -56.16
CA ASP A 196 -73.26 -42.17 -56.32
C ASP A 196 -71.83 -41.96 -56.83
N LEU A 197 -70.88 -41.94 -55.90
CA LEU A 197 -69.47 -41.63 -56.14
C LEU A 197 -68.58 -42.83 -55.81
N SER A 198 -67.50 -42.96 -56.55
CA SER A 198 -66.41 -43.89 -56.30
C SER A 198 -65.15 -43.14 -55.87
N PHE A 199 -64.30 -43.84 -55.11
CA PHE A 199 -63.03 -43.31 -54.62
C PHE A 199 -61.91 -44.33 -54.89
N SER A 200 -60.86 -43.85 -55.56
CA SER A 200 -59.62 -44.61 -55.77
C SER A 200 -58.47 -43.89 -55.08
N THR A 201 -57.55 -44.65 -54.48
CA THR A 201 -56.43 -44.09 -53.71
C THR A 201 -55.11 -44.71 -54.09
N ILE A 202 -54.06 -43.90 -53.93
CA ILE A 202 -52.67 -44.32 -54.01
C ILE A 202 -52.06 -44.04 -52.63
N MET A 203 -51.92 -45.10 -51.83
CA MET A 203 -51.35 -45.02 -50.49
C MET A 203 -49.82 -44.97 -50.60
N ALA A 204 -49.29 -43.76 -50.43
CA ALA A 204 -47.87 -43.46 -50.43
C ALA A 204 -47.60 -42.26 -49.50
N PHE A 205 -46.35 -41.79 -49.41
CA PHE A 205 -46.04 -40.53 -48.71
C PHE A 205 -46.83 -39.36 -49.32
N ASN A 206 -47.67 -38.71 -48.52
CA ASN A 206 -48.79 -37.82 -48.87
C ASN A 206 -49.90 -38.49 -49.68
N GLY A 207 -49.57 -39.41 -50.60
CA GLY A 207 -50.56 -40.15 -51.37
C GLY A 207 -51.36 -39.30 -52.35
N LEU A 208 -52.34 -39.93 -53.00
CA LEU A 208 -53.27 -39.28 -53.92
C LEU A 208 -54.65 -39.95 -53.87
N GLY A 209 -55.70 -39.15 -53.77
CA GLY A 209 -57.09 -39.60 -53.86
C GLY A 209 -57.77 -39.12 -55.13
N ILE A 210 -58.67 -39.92 -55.70
CA ILE A 210 -59.47 -39.56 -56.88
C ILE A 210 -60.93 -39.91 -56.58
N ILE A 211 -61.79 -38.89 -56.50
CA ILE A 211 -63.25 -39.04 -56.39
C ILE A 211 -63.86 -38.81 -57.77
N TYR A 212 -64.79 -39.67 -58.16
CA TYR A 212 -65.42 -39.65 -59.48
C TYR A 212 -66.84 -40.26 -59.45
N PRO A 213 -67.71 -39.93 -60.43
CA PRO A 213 -69.00 -40.60 -60.58
C PRO A 213 -68.85 -42.12 -60.65
N ASN A 214 -69.73 -42.88 -59.99
CA ASN A 214 -69.68 -44.33 -59.97
C ASN A 214 -70.13 -44.95 -61.32
N GLU A 215 -69.27 -44.81 -62.33
CA GLU A 215 -69.46 -45.34 -63.67
C GLU A 215 -68.41 -46.41 -63.96
N SER A 216 -68.85 -47.61 -64.37
CA SER A 216 -67.96 -48.75 -64.64
C SER A 216 -66.85 -48.42 -65.64
N SER A 217 -67.16 -47.61 -66.66
CA SER A 217 -66.18 -47.21 -67.67
C SER A 217 -65.10 -46.28 -67.12
N LEU A 218 -65.48 -45.35 -66.24
CA LEU A 218 -64.55 -44.41 -65.62
C LEU A 218 -63.68 -45.11 -64.59
N LYS A 219 -64.28 -45.99 -63.79
CA LYS A 219 -63.59 -46.86 -62.84
C LYS A 219 -62.50 -47.70 -63.52
N SER A 220 -62.82 -48.35 -64.64
CA SER A 220 -61.83 -49.18 -65.35
C SER A 220 -60.68 -48.35 -65.93
N LYS A 221 -60.97 -47.15 -66.45
CA LYS A 221 -59.95 -46.22 -66.96
C LYS A 221 -58.99 -45.77 -65.87
N ILE A 222 -59.53 -45.32 -64.73
CA ILE A 222 -58.75 -44.86 -63.58
C ILE A 222 -57.89 -46.00 -63.03
N ASN A 223 -58.47 -47.18 -62.79
CA ASN A 223 -57.73 -48.32 -62.26
C ASN A 223 -56.62 -48.76 -63.21
N ASN A 224 -56.87 -48.82 -64.52
CA ASN A 224 -55.85 -49.16 -65.51
C ASN A 224 -54.70 -48.13 -65.57
N ILE A 225 -54.96 -46.85 -65.34
CA ILE A 225 -53.91 -45.82 -65.20
C ILE A 225 -53.07 -46.09 -63.95
N ILE A 226 -53.72 -46.34 -62.81
CA ILE A 226 -53.05 -46.61 -61.54
C ILE A 226 -52.21 -47.90 -61.64
N GLU A 227 -52.78 -48.99 -62.15
CA GLU A 227 -52.08 -50.28 -62.28
C GLU A 227 -50.88 -50.24 -63.23
N LYS A 228 -50.96 -49.44 -64.31
CA LYS A 228 -49.84 -49.26 -65.25
C LYS A 228 -48.79 -48.28 -64.76
N SER A 229 -49.10 -47.49 -63.73
CA SER A 229 -48.15 -46.57 -63.17
C SER A 229 -47.15 -47.32 -62.29
N ASP A 230 -45.87 -47.18 -62.58
CA ASP A 230 -44.81 -47.80 -61.78
C ASP A 230 -44.52 -46.96 -60.52
N ILE A 231 -45.54 -46.87 -59.65
CA ILE A 231 -45.51 -46.07 -58.42
C ILE A 231 -44.39 -46.59 -57.51
N THR A 232 -44.25 -47.91 -57.38
CA THR A 232 -43.23 -48.54 -56.54
C THR A 232 -41.82 -48.13 -56.96
N PHE A 233 -41.48 -48.24 -58.26
CA PHE A 233 -40.17 -47.81 -58.75
C PHE A 233 -39.92 -46.32 -58.51
N LEU A 234 -40.92 -45.47 -58.70
CA LEU A 234 -40.77 -44.02 -58.52
C LEU A 234 -40.62 -43.60 -57.07
N LEU A 235 -41.34 -44.25 -56.15
CA LEU A 235 -41.17 -44.06 -54.72
C LEU A 235 -39.78 -44.50 -54.29
N GLU A 236 -39.33 -45.68 -54.73
CA GLU A 236 -37.98 -46.21 -54.44
C GLU A 236 -36.89 -45.27 -54.98
N LYS A 237 -37.02 -44.83 -56.23
CA LYS A 237 -36.09 -43.87 -56.85
C LYS A 237 -36.04 -42.55 -56.08
N SER A 238 -37.20 -42.05 -55.63
CA SER A 238 -37.29 -40.81 -54.85
C SER A 238 -36.67 -40.97 -53.46
N TYR A 239 -36.92 -42.11 -52.81
CA TYR A 239 -36.34 -42.47 -51.54
C TYR A 239 -34.80 -42.55 -51.61
N LEU A 240 -34.27 -43.32 -52.56
CA LEU A 240 -32.82 -43.45 -52.78
C LEU A 240 -32.17 -42.09 -53.08
N ARG A 241 -32.81 -41.25 -53.89
CA ARG A 241 -32.29 -39.90 -54.18
C ARG A 241 -32.22 -39.04 -52.92
N ASN A 242 -33.28 -39.02 -52.11
CA ASN A 242 -33.30 -38.25 -50.87
C ASN A 242 -32.30 -38.79 -49.84
N MET A 243 -32.12 -40.11 -49.79
CA MET A 243 -31.12 -40.76 -48.94
C MET A 243 -29.71 -40.35 -49.35
N ILE A 244 -29.36 -40.42 -50.63
CA ILE A 244 -28.05 -39.99 -51.15
C ILE A 244 -27.79 -38.52 -50.83
N LEU A 245 -28.74 -37.64 -51.11
CA LEU A 245 -28.62 -36.21 -50.78
C LEU A 245 -28.40 -35.97 -49.28
N SER A 246 -29.07 -36.74 -48.43
CA SER A 246 -28.90 -36.65 -46.98
C SER A 246 -27.51 -37.15 -46.55
N MET A 247 -27.02 -38.23 -47.15
CA MET A 247 -25.67 -38.76 -46.89
C MET A 247 -24.58 -37.78 -47.33
N ASP A 248 -24.72 -37.18 -48.51
CA ASP A 248 -23.80 -36.14 -48.99
C ASP A 248 -23.76 -34.97 -48.01
N LYS A 249 -24.94 -34.54 -47.51
CA LYS A 249 -25.00 -33.45 -46.53
C LYS A 249 -24.35 -33.81 -45.20
N ILE A 250 -24.53 -35.04 -44.73
CA ILE A 250 -23.86 -35.54 -43.53
C ILE A 250 -22.34 -35.51 -43.73
N SER A 251 -21.84 -35.95 -44.88
CA SER A 251 -20.40 -35.93 -45.19
C SER A 251 -19.81 -34.52 -45.24
N GLU A 252 -20.53 -33.55 -45.79
CA GLU A 252 -20.15 -32.13 -45.76
C GLU A 252 -20.06 -31.60 -44.32
N LEU A 253 -21.03 -31.95 -43.46
CA LEU A 253 -21.04 -31.53 -42.06
C LEU A 253 -19.91 -32.18 -41.27
N GLU A 254 -19.64 -33.47 -41.49
CA GLU A 254 -18.52 -34.18 -40.88
C GLU A 254 -17.18 -33.53 -41.25
N SER A 255 -17.00 -33.18 -42.53
CA SER A 255 -15.81 -32.47 -43.01
C SER A 255 -15.64 -31.11 -42.34
N SER A 256 -16.75 -30.38 -42.15
CA SER A 256 -16.77 -29.09 -41.47
C SER A 256 -16.41 -29.23 -39.98
N ILE A 257 -16.93 -30.25 -39.30
CA ILE A 257 -16.61 -30.56 -37.91
C ILE A 257 -15.13 -30.88 -37.74
N VAL A 258 -14.53 -31.65 -38.66
CA VAL A 258 -13.09 -31.96 -38.63
C VAL A 258 -12.26 -30.68 -38.75
N LEU A 259 -12.63 -29.76 -39.64
CA LEU A 259 -11.93 -28.48 -39.81
C LEU A 259 -12.00 -27.63 -38.54
N LEU A 260 -13.20 -27.46 -37.98
CA LEU A 260 -13.41 -26.72 -36.73
C LEU A 260 -12.62 -27.32 -35.55
N ASN A 261 -12.58 -28.65 -35.44
CA ASN A 261 -11.80 -29.32 -34.40
C ASN A 261 -10.29 -29.10 -34.56
N LYS A 262 -9.80 -29.01 -35.80
CA LYS A 262 -8.39 -28.69 -36.09
C LYS A 262 -8.07 -27.26 -35.66
N GLU A 263 -8.91 -26.29 -35.99
CA GLU A 263 -8.75 -24.89 -35.57
C GLU A 263 -8.75 -24.77 -34.04
N LEU A 264 -9.73 -25.39 -33.36
CA LEU A 264 -9.81 -25.42 -31.91
C LEU A 264 -8.55 -26.02 -31.26
N THR A 265 -7.98 -27.06 -31.87
CA THR A 265 -6.75 -27.69 -31.38
C THR A 265 -5.55 -26.74 -31.51
N GLN A 266 -5.44 -26.00 -32.61
CA GLN A 266 -4.38 -25.02 -32.81
C GLN A 266 -4.47 -23.87 -31.80
N GLU A 267 -5.67 -23.40 -31.50
CA GLU A 267 -5.91 -22.36 -30.50
C GLU A 267 -5.54 -22.84 -29.09
N LYS A 268 -5.90 -24.09 -28.74
CA LYS A 268 -5.49 -24.71 -27.47
C LYS A 268 -3.97 -24.78 -27.31
N ILE A 269 -3.24 -25.12 -28.38
CA ILE A 269 -1.77 -25.17 -28.35
C ILE A 269 -1.19 -23.78 -28.06
N LYS A 270 -1.67 -22.74 -28.75
CA LYS A 270 -1.23 -21.35 -28.50
C LYS A 270 -1.45 -20.93 -27.04
N PHE A 271 -2.62 -21.25 -26.49
CA PHE A 271 -2.94 -20.93 -25.09
C PHE A 271 -2.03 -21.68 -24.10
N ILE A 272 -1.65 -22.92 -24.41
CA ILE A 272 -0.69 -23.68 -23.60
C ILE A 272 0.69 -23.00 -23.63
N ASP A 273 1.17 -22.58 -24.81
CA ASP A 273 2.46 -21.91 -24.97
C ASP A 273 2.50 -20.58 -24.21
N GLU A 274 1.44 -19.77 -24.29
CA GLU A 274 1.31 -18.52 -23.52
C GLU A 274 1.35 -18.76 -22.01
N ASN A 275 0.65 -19.79 -21.51
CA ASN A 275 0.69 -20.13 -20.09
C ASN A 275 2.08 -20.59 -19.63
N ASN A 276 2.80 -21.34 -20.46
CA ASN A 276 4.17 -21.75 -20.14
C ASN A 276 5.10 -20.53 -20.01
N ASN A 277 4.98 -19.56 -20.93
CA ASN A 277 5.74 -18.30 -20.88
C ASN A 277 5.41 -17.47 -19.62
N LEU A 278 4.13 -17.40 -19.25
CA LEU A 278 3.68 -16.76 -18.00
C LEU A 278 4.25 -17.47 -16.77
N MET A 279 4.29 -18.79 -16.77
CA MET A 279 4.87 -19.58 -15.68
C MET A 279 6.37 -19.30 -15.51
N GLU A 280 7.12 -19.19 -16.61
CA GLU A 280 8.54 -18.85 -16.59
C GLU A 280 8.78 -17.41 -16.09
N THR A 281 7.97 -16.47 -16.54
CA THR A 281 7.99 -15.08 -16.05
C THR A 281 7.74 -15.02 -14.55
N ASN A 282 6.75 -15.77 -14.06
CA ASN A 282 6.45 -15.86 -12.63
C ASN A 282 7.59 -16.48 -11.80
N LYS A 283 8.28 -17.51 -12.33
CA LYS A 283 9.50 -18.06 -11.68
C LYS A 283 10.57 -16.99 -11.55
N THR A 284 10.78 -16.20 -12.61
CA THR A 284 11.76 -15.11 -12.63
C THR A 284 11.40 -14.03 -11.61
N LEU A 285 10.14 -13.59 -11.57
CA LEU A 285 9.64 -12.63 -10.59
C LEU A 285 9.83 -13.12 -9.14
N ASN A 286 9.54 -14.39 -8.87
CA ASN A 286 9.74 -14.98 -7.55
C ASN A 286 11.22 -14.97 -7.12
N ASN A 287 12.13 -15.28 -8.04
CA ASN A 287 13.57 -15.22 -7.77
C ASN A 287 14.04 -13.80 -7.45
N ILE A 288 13.57 -12.81 -8.22
CA ILE A 288 13.86 -11.39 -7.99
C ILE A 288 13.34 -10.96 -6.62
N ASN A 289 12.09 -11.31 -6.30
CA ASN A 289 11.47 -10.97 -5.03
C ASN A 289 12.25 -11.57 -3.84
N SER A 290 12.69 -12.82 -3.93
CA SER A 290 13.54 -13.46 -2.92
C SER A 290 14.86 -12.70 -2.69
N SER A 291 15.53 -12.27 -3.77
CA SER A 291 16.76 -11.47 -3.69
C SER A 291 16.53 -10.08 -3.07
N LEU A 292 15.40 -9.43 -3.42
CA LEU A 292 15.01 -8.15 -2.84
C LEU A 292 14.74 -8.27 -1.33
N VAL A 293 14.05 -9.32 -0.89
CA VAL A 293 13.80 -9.58 0.54
C VAL A 293 15.11 -9.76 1.30
N LYS A 294 16.07 -10.52 0.76
CA LYS A 294 17.40 -10.67 1.37
C LYS A 294 18.14 -9.34 1.48
N SER A 295 18.14 -8.55 0.40
CA SER A 295 18.79 -7.24 0.37
C SER A 295 18.18 -6.28 1.38
N ARG A 296 16.84 -6.27 1.48
CA ARG A 296 16.11 -5.49 2.48
C ARG A 296 16.50 -5.89 3.91
N GLN A 297 16.67 -7.18 4.19
CA GLN A 297 17.09 -7.64 5.51
C GLN A 297 18.49 -7.15 5.87
N ILE A 298 19.43 -7.16 4.93
CA ILE A 298 20.79 -6.64 5.14
C ILE A 298 20.74 -5.16 5.52
N VAL A 299 19.97 -4.35 4.78
CA VAL A 299 19.82 -2.92 5.05
C VAL A 299 19.18 -2.66 6.41
N LEU A 300 18.20 -3.48 6.82
CA LEU A 300 17.59 -3.36 8.15
C LEU A 300 18.60 -3.63 9.25
N ASN A 301 19.41 -4.68 9.13
CA ASN A 301 20.45 -4.99 10.11
C ASN A 301 21.48 -3.84 10.22
N GLN A 302 21.94 -3.30 9.08
CA GLN A 302 22.85 -2.15 9.07
C GLN A 302 22.25 -0.90 9.72
N ARG A 303 20.95 -0.67 9.53
CA ARG A 303 20.25 0.44 10.16
C ARG A 303 20.23 0.26 11.68
N ASP A 304 19.96 -0.94 12.16
CA ASP A 304 19.90 -1.23 13.59
C ASP A 304 21.30 -1.07 14.23
N ASP A 305 22.37 -1.53 13.57
CA ASP A 305 23.77 -1.29 14.02
C ASP A 305 24.09 0.22 14.17
N LEU A 306 23.66 1.05 13.21
CA LEU A 306 23.86 2.51 13.25
C LEU A 306 23.05 3.17 14.37
N VAL A 307 21.87 2.65 14.68
CA VAL A 307 21.06 3.15 15.80
C VAL A 307 21.78 2.89 17.13
N ASP A 308 22.31 1.68 17.32
CA ASP A 308 23.09 1.33 18.52
C ASP A 308 24.36 2.19 18.67
N GLU A 309 25.05 2.47 17.57
CA GLU A 309 26.22 3.35 17.58
C GLU A 309 25.85 4.79 17.95
N ASN A 310 24.75 5.31 17.38
CA ASN A 310 24.24 6.64 17.73
C ASN A 310 23.84 6.73 19.21
N GLU A 311 23.23 5.68 19.78
CA GLU A 311 22.89 5.65 21.20
C GLU A 311 24.16 5.70 22.08
N LYS A 312 25.21 4.94 21.73
CA LYS A 312 26.51 5.00 22.42
C LYS A 312 27.13 6.40 22.34
N LEU A 313 27.10 7.02 21.17
CA LEU A 313 27.60 8.39 20.98
C LEU A 313 26.81 9.40 21.80
N ALA A 314 25.48 9.29 21.84
CA ALA A 314 24.62 10.16 22.65
C ALA A 314 24.97 10.05 24.14
N ASN A 315 25.13 8.83 24.66
CA ASN A 315 25.55 8.60 26.05
C ASN A 315 26.94 9.21 26.33
N ARG A 316 27.88 9.08 25.39
CA ARG A 316 29.22 9.68 25.54
C ARG A 316 29.17 11.21 25.58
N ILE A 317 28.29 11.83 24.80
CA ILE A 317 28.07 13.28 24.85
C ILE A 317 27.54 13.69 26.23
N VAL A 318 26.58 12.94 26.78
CA VAL A 318 26.05 13.20 28.13
C VAL A 318 27.16 13.13 29.19
N ASP A 319 28.02 12.10 29.14
CA ASP A 319 29.16 11.95 30.07
C ASP A 319 30.15 13.13 29.98
N LEU A 320 30.46 13.57 28.75
CA LEU A 320 31.36 14.70 28.52
C LEU A 320 30.76 16.02 29.03
N VAL A 321 29.45 16.22 28.82
CA VAL A 321 28.74 17.39 29.35
C VAL A 321 28.78 17.42 30.87
N ASN A 322 28.53 16.27 31.52
CA ASN A 322 28.62 16.16 32.98
C ASN A 322 30.04 16.45 33.49
N SER A 323 31.06 15.88 32.84
CA SER A 323 32.47 16.12 33.19
C SER A 323 32.86 17.59 33.04
N ASN A 324 32.38 18.27 31.99
CA ASN A 324 32.60 19.70 31.79
C ASN A 324 31.92 20.54 32.87
N ASN A 325 30.70 20.18 33.28
CA ASN A 325 30.02 20.85 34.39
C ASN A 325 30.79 20.71 35.71
N ASP A 326 31.35 19.52 35.99
CA ASP A 326 32.19 19.30 37.17
C ASP A 326 33.47 20.14 37.13
N LEU A 327 34.12 20.24 35.97
CA LEU A 327 35.29 21.11 35.77
C LEU A 327 34.94 22.58 35.96
N LEU A 328 33.78 23.02 35.46
CA LEU A 328 33.30 24.38 35.64
C LEU A 328 33.06 24.71 37.11
N ASN A 329 32.46 23.78 37.87
CA ASN A 329 32.27 23.95 39.31
C ASN A 329 33.61 24.09 40.04
N LYS A 330 34.59 23.22 39.75
CA LYS A 330 35.94 23.32 40.32
C LYS A 330 36.65 24.63 39.95
N TYR A 331 36.45 25.11 38.72
CA TYR A 331 36.97 26.39 38.28
C TYR A 331 36.38 27.54 39.12
N ASN A 332 35.06 27.53 39.34
CA ASN A 332 34.39 28.52 40.18
C ASN A 332 34.89 28.47 41.63
N ASP A 333 35.06 27.29 42.22
CA ASP A 333 35.62 27.13 43.57
C ASP A 333 37.03 27.77 43.69
N LEU A 334 37.87 27.58 42.67
CA LEU A 334 39.22 28.14 42.63
C LEU A 334 39.21 29.66 42.47
N VAL A 335 38.24 30.19 41.72
CA VAL A 335 38.02 31.64 41.61
C VAL A 335 37.66 32.22 42.97
N ASP A 336 36.73 31.59 43.70
CA ASP A 336 36.34 32.01 45.06
C ASP A 336 37.53 31.96 46.04
N GLU A 337 38.36 30.93 45.96
CA GLU A 337 39.56 30.81 46.79
C GLU A 337 40.60 31.89 46.47
N ASN A 338 40.81 32.19 45.19
CA ASN A 338 41.68 33.29 44.77
C ASN A 338 41.16 34.65 45.26
N GLU A 339 39.85 34.87 45.25
CA GLU A 339 39.26 36.09 45.80
C GLU A 339 39.53 36.20 47.31
N LYS A 340 39.39 35.10 48.07
CA LYS A 340 39.76 35.05 49.49
C LYS A 340 41.24 35.35 49.73
N LEU A 341 42.13 34.78 48.92
CA LEU A 341 43.57 35.05 49.00
C LEU A 341 43.91 36.50 48.66
N ALA A 342 43.27 37.07 47.63
CA ALA A 342 43.43 38.47 47.27
C ALA A 342 43.02 39.39 48.43
N ASN A 343 41.86 39.14 49.05
CA ASN A 343 41.40 39.88 50.23
C ASN A 343 42.38 39.77 51.41
N ARG A 344 42.91 38.57 51.67
CA ARG A 344 43.91 38.35 52.72
C ARG A 344 45.23 39.09 52.44
N ASN A 345 45.65 39.15 51.19
CA ASN A 345 46.81 39.94 50.78
C ASN A 345 46.58 41.44 51.01
N VAL A 346 45.38 41.95 50.70
CA VAL A 346 45.01 43.36 51.02
C VAL A 346 45.14 43.63 52.52
N ASP A 347 44.67 42.73 53.38
CA ASP A 347 44.76 42.90 54.84
C ASP A 347 46.19 42.79 55.38
N LEU A 348 47.02 41.91 54.80
CA LEU A 348 48.45 41.85 55.11
C LEU A 348 49.16 43.14 54.71
N VAL A 349 48.85 43.72 53.55
CA VAL A 349 49.41 45.01 53.11
C VAL A 349 49.01 46.12 54.07
N LYS A 350 47.74 46.19 54.49
CA LYS A 350 47.29 47.15 55.52
C LYS A 350 48.07 46.99 56.83
N SER A 351 48.23 45.75 57.30
CA SER A 351 48.98 45.45 58.53
C SER A 351 50.44 45.86 58.41
N LYS A 352 51.05 45.66 57.23
CA LYS A 352 52.42 46.11 56.93
C LYS A 352 52.54 47.63 56.96
N CYS A 353 51.59 48.38 56.41
CA CYS A 353 51.57 49.85 56.50
C CYS A 353 51.54 50.31 57.97
N VAL A 354 50.66 49.73 58.80
CA VAL A 354 50.59 50.06 60.23
C VAL A 354 51.91 49.79 60.95
N LEU A 355 52.59 48.69 60.63
CA LEU A 355 53.91 48.39 61.21
C LEU A 355 55.00 49.37 60.74
N LEU A 356 54.97 49.79 59.48
CA LEU A 356 55.90 50.81 58.95
C LEU A 356 55.71 52.14 59.68
N ASP A 357 54.48 52.62 59.83
CA ASP A 357 54.19 53.85 60.59
C ASP A 357 54.74 53.77 62.03
N LYS A 358 54.66 52.58 62.64
CA LYS A 358 55.17 52.33 63.98
C LYS A 358 56.71 52.32 64.03
N CYS A 359 57.36 51.75 63.03
CA CYS A 359 58.82 51.81 62.86
C CYS A 359 59.30 53.25 62.66
N ASP A 360 58.61 54.03 61.84
CA ASP A 360 58.94 55.45 61.63
C ASP A 360 58.78 56.24 62.94
N GLY A 361 57.72 55.99 63.70
CA GLY A 361 57.52 56.56 65.04
C GLY A 361 58.66 56.22 66.02
N LEU A 362 59.07 54.95 66.08
CA LEU A 362 60.20 54.50 66.92
C LEU A 362 61.53 55.10 66.45
N SER A 363 61.74 55.26 65.14
CA SER A 363 62.94 55.89 64.58
C SER A 363 63.05 57.35 65.03
N MET A 364 61.96 58.12 64.93
CA MET A 364 61.90 59.50 65.43
C MET A 364 62.16 59.59 66.94
N GLU A 365 61.66 58.61 67.72
CA GLU A 365 61.91 58.55 69.16
C GLU A 365 63.38 58.24 69.47
N ASN A 366 64.01 57.34 68.70
CA ASN A 366 65.43 57.05 68.81
C ASN A 366 66.31 58.25 68.47
N GLU A 367 65.96 59.03 67.44
CA GLU A 367 66.66 60.29 67.14
C GLU A 367 66.57 61.29 68.32
N LYS A 368 65.40 61.43 68.94
CA LYS A 368 65.23 62.27 70.14
C LYS A 368 66.12 61.79 71.29
N LEU A 369 66.17 60.49 71.54
CA LEU A 369 67.03 59.90 72.57
C LEU A 369 68.52 60.09 72.27
N LEU A 370 68.94 59.91 71.02
CA LEU A 370 70.32 60.14 70.58
C LEU A 370 70.74 61.59 70.82
N ASN A 371 69.86 62.55 70.48
CA ASN A 371 70.11 63.96 70.73
C ASN A 371 70.25 64.26 72.23
N ARG A 372 69.38 63.68 73.05
CA ARG A 372 69.44 63.79 74.51
C ARG A 372 70.72 63.18 75.08
N ASN A 373 71.17 62.05 74.53
CA ASN A 373 72.41 61.39 74.92
C ASN A 373 73.65 62.20 74.53
N ASN A 374 73.63 62.86 73.36
CA ASN A 374 74.69 63.80 72.96
C ASN A 374 74.80 64.98 73.92
N ILE A 375 73.66 65.57 74.33
CA ILE A 375 73.63 66.64 75.34
C ILE A 375 74.20 66.16 76.68
N LEU A 376 73.79 64.97 77.15
CA LEU A 376 74.33 64.36 78.36
C LEU A 376 75.84 64.12 78.27
N THR A 377 76.33 63.68 77.11
CA THR A 377 77.75 63.44 76.88
C THR A 377 78.55 64.74 76.92
N GLN A 378 78.06 65.80 76.28
CA GLN A 378 78.64 67.15 76.38
C GLN A 378 78.68 67.63 77.84
N THR A 379 77.60 67.43 78.59
CA THR A 379 77.52 67.78 80.01
C THR A 379 78.54 67.02 80.84
N LYS A 380 78.72 65.72 80.57
CA LYS A 380 79.73 64.87 81.23
C LYS A 380 81.16 65.36 80.97
N VAL A 381 81.46 65.82 79.74
CA VAL A 381 82.77 66.38 79.39
C VAL A 381 83.03 67.68 80.15
N ILE A 382 82.03 68.55 80.29
CA ILE A 382 82.13 69.78 81.08
C ILE A 382 82.48 69.46 82.54
N LEU A 383 81.72 68.56 83.17
CA LEU A 383 81.96 68.12 84.55
C LEU A 383 83.34 67.49 84.74
N TYR A 384 83.80 66.68 83.78
CA TYR A 384 85.15 66.09 83.82
C TYR A 384 86.25 67.15 83.83
N ASN A 385 86.12 68.20 83.02
CA ASN A 385 87.08 69.30 82.97
C ASN A 385 87.10 70.13 84.26
N GLU A 386 85.93 70.39 84.86
CA GLU A 386 85.84 71.04 86.18
C GLU A 386 86.52 70.20 87.26
N ASN A 387 86.27 68.89 87.28
CA ASN A 387 86.87 67.98 88.24
C ASN A 387 88.41 67.89 88.09
N LYS A 388 88.91 67.91 86.85
CA LYS A 388 90.34 67.98 86.56
C LYS A 388 90.98 69.27 87.10
N LYS A 389 90.27 70.40 87.02
CA LYS A 389 90.74 71.69 87.54
C LYS A 389 90.84 71.68 89.07
N LEU A 390 89.80 71.21 89.75
CA LEU A 390 89.77 70.99 91.21
C LEU A 390 90.90 70.07 91.70
N ASN A 391 91.20 69.01 90.94
CA ASN A 391 92.26 68.08 91.31
C ASN A 391 93.67 68.70 91.14
N GLY A 392 93.84 69.63 90.21
CA GLY A 392 95.07 70.42 90.08
C GLY A 392 95.31 71.35 91.28
N GLU A 393 94.25 72.00 91.77
CA GLU A 393 94.30 72.80 93.00
C GLU A 393 94.65 71.94 94.23
N LYS A 394 94.08 70.73 94.33
CA LYS A 394 94.38 69.76 95.39
C LYS A 394 95.86 69.33 95.41
N VAL A 395 96.47 69.09 94.25
CA VAL A 395 97.89 68.68 94.16
C VAL A 395 98.83 69.83 94.55
N SER A 396 98.50 71.08 94.21
CA SER A 396 99.27 72.25 94.63
C SER A 396 99.33 72.36 96.16
N LEU A 397 98.17 72.23 96.83
CA LEU A 397 98.09 72.25 98.29
C LEU A 397 98.89 71.12 98.95
N LEU A 398 98.94 69.94 98.32
CA LEU A 398 99.67 68.79 98.84
C LEU A 398 101.20 68.99 98.78
N ASN A 399 101.70 69.68 97.74
CA ASN A 399 103.11 70.03 97.63
C ASN A 399 103.53 71.08 98.68
N ASP A 400 102.66 72.05 98.96
CA ASP A 400 102.92 73.03 100.03
C ASP A 400 103.02 72.33 101.40
N TYR A 401 102.16 71.35 101.66
CA TYR A 401 102.20 70.52 102.88
C TYR A 401 103.50 69.71 103.01
N LEU A 402 103.97 69.10 101.91
CA LEU A 402 105.21 68.30 101.92
C LEU A 402 106.47 69.15 102.17
N ASN A 403 106.54 70.36 101.61
CA ASN A 403 107.65 71.30 101.86
C ASN A 403 107.75 71.71 103.33
N LEU A 404 106.61 71.95 103.99
CA LEU A 404 106.55 72.23 105.44
C LEU A 404 107.01 71.02 106.28
N LEU A 405 106.68 69.81 105.85
CA LEU A 405 107.09 68.57 106.53
C LEU A 405 108.61 68.37 106.47
N GLU A 406 109.23 68.70 105.33
CA GLU A 406 110.67 68.56 105.12
C GLU A 406 111.47 69.56 105.97
N GLN A 407 110.99 70.80 106.09
CA GLN A 407 111.55 71.80 107.01
C GLN A 407 111.48 71.36 108.48
N ASN A 408 110.36 70.73 108.88
CA ASN A 408 110.16 70.24 110.24
C ASN A 408 111.13 69.09 110.59
N ASN A 409 111.38 68.18 109.63
CA ASN A 409 112.34 67.09 109.78
C ASN A 409 113.80 67.57 109.89
N MET A 410 114.16 68.67 109.22
CA MET A 410 115.47 69.30 109.40
C MET A 410 115.65 69.89 110.81
N LEU A 411 114.61 70.52 111.37
CA LEU A 411 114.63 71.00 112.75
C LEU A 411 114.87 69.86 113.76
N ILE A 412 114.21 68.72 113.56
CA ILE A 412 114.34 67.54 114.42
C ILE A 412 115.77 66.98 114.40
N LYS A 413 116.45 66.98 113.25
CA LYS A 413 117.86 66.56 113.16
C LYS A 413 118.80 67.49 113.92
N SER A 414 118.58 68.81 113.87
CA SER A 414 119.39 69.78 114.62
C SER A 414 119.20 69.65 116.14
N ILE A 415 117.98 69.36 116.61
CA ILE A 415 117.69 69.12 118.03
C ILE A 415 118.44 67.88 118.55
N ASN A 416 118.55 66.84 117.73
CA ASN A 416 119.19 65.59 118.15
C ASN A 416 120.73 65.69 118.17
N SER A 417 121.36 66.50 117.31
CA SER A 417 122.80 66.76 117.39
C SER A 417 123.16 67.57 118.64
N LEU A 418 122.30 68.52 119.04
CA LEU A 418 122.43 69.27 120.30
C LEU A 418 122.29 68.37 121.55
N LYS A 419 121.39 67.37 121.51
CA LYS A 419 121.24 66.38 122.59
C LYS A 419 122.47 65.49 122.78
N ALA A 420 123.20 65.18 121.70
CA ALA A 420 124.44 64.41 121.77
C ALA A 420 125.57 65.21 122.45
N SER A 421 125.71 66.50 122.14
CA SER A 421 126.71 67.38 122.78
C SER A 421 126.43 67.64 124.27
N ILE A 422 125.17 67.70 124.70
CA ILE A 422 124.80 67.86 126.13
C ILE A 422 125.13 66.60 126.95
N SER A 423 125.00 65.41 126.35
CA SER A 423 125.36 64.17 127.04
C SER A 423 126.88 64.03 127.25
N GLN A 424 127.67 64.59 126.32
CA GLN A 424 129.13 64.65 126.44
C GLN A 424 129.59 65.59 127.57
N TYR A 425 128.88 66.71 127.78
CA TYR A 425 129.10 67.61 128.94
C TYR A 425 128.74 66.99 130.29
N ARG A 426 127.79 66.03 130.33
CA ARG A 426 127.43 65.31 131.57
C ARG A 426 128.51 64.32 132.01
N ILE A 427 129.35 63.85 131.08
CA ILE A 427 130.49 62.97 131.37
C ILE A 427 131.62 63.75 132.07
N GLU A 428 131.79 65.05 131.77
CA GLU A 428 132.83 65.87 132.42
C GLU A 428 132.44 66.36 133.83
N ASN A 429 131.16 66.63 134.08
CA ASN A 429 130.73 67.25 135.33
C ASN A 429 130.64 66.27 136.53
N ASN A 430 130.41 64.98 136.27
CA ASN A 430 130.42 63.97 137.35
C ASN A 430 131.85 63.52 137.73
N ASN A 431 132.81 63.60 136.81
CA ASN A 431 134.23 63.36 137.12
C ASN A 431 134.82 64.41 138.06
N GLN A 432 134.21 65.60 138.17
CA GLN A 432 134.65 66.65 139.09
C GLN A 432 133.98 66.59 140.47
N LYS A 433 132.86 65.86 140.64
CA LYS A 433 132.02 66.01 141.83
C LYS A 433 132.35 65.10 143.02
N GLU A 434 133.10 64.01 142.84
CA GLU A 434 133.48 63.15 143.99
C GLU A 434 134.97 62.89 144.18
N TYR A 435 135.84 63.42 143.32
CA TYR A 435 137.23 63.71 143.73
C TYR A 435 137.27 64.78 144.83
N ILE A 436 136.21 65.60 144.95
CA ILE A 436 136.05 66.61 146.01
C ILE A 436 135.65 66.00 147.36
N ASN A 437 135.02 64.81 147.39
CA ASN A 437 134.71 64.14 148.65
C ASN A 437 135.90 63.37 149.26
N LYS A 438 137.11 63.54 148.70
CA LYS A 438 138.32 62.92 149.23
C LYS A 438 139.16 63.82 150.17
N LEU A 439 138.89 65.14 150.35
CA LEU A 439 139.94 66.03 150.89
C LEU A 439 139.61 67.24 151.82
N SER A 440 138.41 67.50 152.36
CA SER A 440 138.26 68.66 153.28
C SER A 440 137.42 68.45 154.55
N LEU A 441 138.05 67.79 155.52
CA LEU A 441 138.05 68.04 156.97
C LEU A 441 139.10 67.03 157.51
N GLU A 442 140.38 67.37 157.69
CA GLU A 442 140.90 68.43 158.57
C GLU A 442 142.07 69.26 157.96
N ASN A 443 141.90 70.59 157.95
CA ASN A 443 142.89 71.65 158.30
C ASN A 443 142.28 73.02 157.91
N ASP A 444 141.70 73.83 158.80
CA ASP A 444 142.21 74.60 159.97
C ASP A 444 143.04 75.85 159.65
N ASN A 445 142.64 76.98 160.26
CA ASN A 445 143.38 78.20 160.57
C ASN A 445 144.25 78.90 159.50
N VAL A 446 143.74 80.08 159.04
CA VAL A 446 144.37 81.41 158.74
C VAL A 446 143.55 82.09 157.60
N ASN A 447 142.27 82.43 157.78
CA ASN A 447 141.60 83.68 158.26
C ASN A 447 141.72 84.94 157.37
N ASP A 448 140.68 85.59 156.82
CA ASP A 448 139.29 85.22 156.49
C ASP A 448 138.85 86.17 155.35
N LYS A 449 138.59 85.66 154.14
CA LYS A 449 138.60 86.41 152.85
C LYS A 449 137.20 86.45 152.23
N PHE A 450 136.66 87.61 151.84
CA PHE A 450 135.79 87.76 150.64
C PHE A 450 135.70 89.24 150.27
N SER A 451 136.41 89.62 149.21
CA SER A 451 136.62 91.02 148.85
C SER A 451 136.54 91.21 147.35
N ILE A 452 136.16 92.44 147.02
CA ILE A 452 136.35 93.11 145.74
C ILE A 452 135.18 92.96 144.75
N LYS A 453 134.49 94.06 144.39
CA LYS A 453 134.30 95.35 145.09
C LYS A 453 133.17 96.09 144.39
N ARG A 454 132.22 96.52 145.20
CA ARG A 454 131.31 97.67 145.07
C ARG A 454 130.43 97.78 143.79
N PHE A 455 129.10 97.56 143.79
CA PHE A 455 127.98 98.04 144.65
C PHE A 455 127.33 99.36 144.12
N LEU A 456 126.03 99.75 144.24
CA LEU A 456 124.84 99.46 145.10
C LEU A 456 123.65 100.29 144.58
N PHE A 457 122.33 99.97 144.67
CA PHE A 457 121.51 98.98 145.41
C PHE A 457 120.09 98.88 144.76
N LYS A 458 119.41 97.72 144.89
CA LYS A 458 117.94 97.50 145.18
C LYS A 458 116.92 97.49 144.02
N VAL A 459 116.06 96.47 143.73
CA VAL A 459 115.30 95.37 144.44
C VAL A 459 113.85 95.78 144.76
N ARG A 460 112.77 95.10 144.32
CA ARG A 460 112.36 93.66 144.38
C ARG A 460 111.35 93.42 143.22
N GLY A 461 111.14 92.25 142.64
CA GLY A 461 111.42 90.87 143.02
C GLY A 461 110.45 89.92 142.29
N LYS A 462 110.68 88.62 142.20
CA LYS A 462 111.76 87.82 142.77
C LYS A 462 112.72 87.41 141.66
N LEU A 463 113.89 88.04 141.66
CA LEU A 463 115.14 87.42 142.12
C LEU A 463 115.81 86.70 140.95
N TRP A 464 116.41 87.38 139.97
CA TRP A 464 117.73 88.07 139.92
C TRP A 464 118.33 87.55 138.60
N ASN A 465 118.56 88.37 137.57
CA ASN A 465 119.65 89.37 137.42
C ASN A 465 121.03 88.83 137.77
#